data_AF-A0A962WD58-F1
#
_entry.id   AF-A0A962WD58-F1
#
_cell.length_a   1.000
_cell.length_b   1.000
_cell.length_c   1.000
_cell.angle_alpha   90.00
_cell.angle_beta   90.00
_cell.angle_gamma   90.00
#
_symmetry.space_group_name_H-M   'P 1'
#
loop_
_entity.id
_entity.type
_entity.pdbx_description
1 polymer ?
#
loop_
_entity_poly.entity_id
_entity_poly.type
_entity_poly.pdbx_seq_one_letter_code
_entity_poly.pdbx_strand_id
1 'polypeptide(L)'
;MSTTSLKLPEDVKKLAAEAAKTRGITPHAFMVSAIRDAATAAAQRAEFMAEALAAESETLASGTGFDAAEVHDYLRARASGDTAERPKAKTWRD
;
A
#
# COMPACT_ATOMS: atom_id res chain seq x y z
N MET A 1 -29.10 10.59 -0.58
CA MET A 1 -27.80 10.48 0.12
C MET A 1 -27.95 11.10 1.49
N SER A 2 -27.38 10.49 2.54
CA SER A 2 -27.37 11.06 3.90
C SER A 2 -26.20 12.03 4.04
N THR A 3 -26.39 13.12 4.78
CA THR A 3 -25.32 14.07 5.08
C THR A 3 -24.69 13.76 6.43
N THR A 4 -23.36 13.77 6.49
CA THR A 4 -22.61 13.68 7.75
C THR A 4 -21.99 15.04 8.02
N SER A 5 -22.37 15.69 9.13
CA SER A 5 -21.80 16.97 9.53
C SER A 5 -20.46 16.74 10.23
N LEU A 6 -19.39 17.31 9.68
CA LEU A 6 -18.05 17.25 10.26
C LEU A 6 -17.66 18.63 10.80
N LYS A 7 -17.45 18.72 12.12
CA LYS A 7 -16.91 19.94 12.73
C LYS A 7 -15.39 19.92 12.62
N LEU A 8 -14.84 20.90 11.91
CA LEU A 8 -13.40 21.05 11.75
C LEU A 8 -12.84 22.08 12.72
N PRO A 9 -11.69 21.78 13.36
CA PRO A 9 -10.86 22.80 13.98
C PRO A 9 -10.48 23.90 12.96
N GLU A 10 -10.32 25.14 13.44
CA GLU A 10 -10.09 26.29 12.55
C GLU A 10 -8.76 26.20 11.77
N ASP A 11 -7.73 25.60 12.36
CA ASP A 11 -6.47 25.30 11.70
C ASP A 11 -6.64 24.31 10.54
N VAL A 12 -7.37 23.21 10.75
CA VAL A 12 -7.65 22.21 9.71
C VAL A 12 -8.48 22.82 8.57
N LYS A 13 -9.47 23.65 8.91
CA LYS A 13 -10.29 24.37 7.93
C LYS A 13 -9.46 25.28 7.03
N LYS A 14 -8.49 26.02 7.61
CA LYS A 14 -7.58 26.88 6.84
C LYS A 14 -6.69 26.07 5.91
N LEU A 15 -6.06 25.00 6.42
CA LEU A 15 -5.23 24.10 5.61
C LEU A 15 -6.00 23.51 4.42
N ALA A 16 -7.23 23.04 4.66
CA ALA A 16 -8.07 22.49 3.59
C ALA A 16 -8.44 23.54 2.54
N ALA A 17 -8.74 24.77 2.96
CA ALA A 17 -9.07 25.87 2.04
C ALA A 17 -7.88 26.29 1.18
N GLU A 18 -6.68 26.40 1.77
CA GLU A 18 -5.44 26.73 1.05
C GLU A 18 -5.06 25.64 0.06
N ALA A 19 -5.10 24.37 0.48
CA ALA A 19 -4.81 23.24 -0.41
C ALA A 19 -5.82 23.14 -1.57
N ALA A 20 -7.11 23.37 -1.30
CA ALA A 20 -8.15 23.41 -2.32
C ALA A 20 -7.91 24.54 -3.33
N LYS A 21 -7.55 25.74 -2.86
CA LYS A 21 -7.21 26.89 -3.70
C LYS A 21 -6.03 26.59 -4.62
N THR A 22 -4.95 26.02 -4.10
CA THR A 22 -3.77 25.61 -4.89
C THR A 22 -4.13 24.61 -5.99
N ARG A 23 -5.09 23.72 -5.72
CA ARG A 23 -5.57 22.72 -6.69
C ARG A 23 -6.69 23.21 -7.62
N GLY A 24 -7.18 24.44 -7.44
CA GLY A 24 -8.29 24.99 -8.23
C GLY A 24 -9.63 24.29 -8.01
N ILE A 25 -9.85 23.69 -6.83
CA ILE A 25 -11.09 22.98 -6.47
C ILE A 25 -11.77 23.60 -5.24
N THR A 26 -13.01 23.22 -4.95
CA THR A 26 -13.71 23.69 -3.74
C THR A 26 -13.16 23.01 -2.49
N PRO A 27 -13.20 23.67 -1.31
CA PRO A 27 -12.84 23.02 -0.05
C PRO A 27 -13.64 21.74 0.20
N HIS A 28 -14.93 21.71 -0.16
CA HIS A 28 -15.74 20.50 -0.05
C HIS A 28 -15.18 19.35 -0.89
N ALA A 29 -14.91 19.58 -2.17
CA ALA A 29 -14.34 18.56 -3.06
C ALA A 29 -12.98 18.06 -2.55
N PHE A 30 -12.14 18.98 -2.06
CA PHE A 30 -10.86 18.64 -1.45
C PHE A 30 -11.05 17.72 -0.23
N MET A 31 -11.91 18.08 0.72
CA MET A 31 -12.15 17.31 1.94
C MET A 31 -12.70 15.91 1.64
N VAL A 32 -13.64 15.79 0.69
CA VAL A 32 -14.17 14.48 0.27
C VAL A 32 -13.07 13.62 -0.35
N SER A 33 -12.21 14.21 -1.18
CA SER A 33 -11.06 13.49 -1.75
C SER A 33 -10.08 13.05 -0.66
N ALA A 34 -9.76 13.93 0.29
CA ALA A 34 -8.83 13.63 1.37
C ALA A 34 -9.32 12.47 2.25
N ILE A 35 -10.62 12.44 2.59
CA ILE A 35 -11.21 11.32 3.35
C ILE A 35 -11.14 10.02 2.54
N ARG A 36 -11.45 10.08 1.24
CA ARG A 36 -11.38 8.91 0.36
C ARG A 36 -9.95 8.36 0.29
N ASP A 37 -8.97 9.21 0.02
CA ASP A 37 -7.57 8.84 -0.10
C ASP A 37 -7.06 8.24 1.22
N ALA A 38 -7.41 8.85 2.37
CA ALA A 38 -7.06 8.34 3.68
C ALA A 38 -7.68 6.96 3.96
N ALA A 39 -8.97 6.78 3.63
CA ALA A 39 -9.66 5.52 3.82
C ALA A 39 -9.10 4.41 2.92
N THR A 40 -8.84 4.71 1.64
CA THR A 40 -8.21 3.77 0.70
C THR A 40 -6.82 3.37 1.17
N ALA A 41 -5.98 4.34 1.57
CA ALA A 41 -4.65 4.05 2.07
C ALA A 41 -4.68 3.24 3.38
N ALA A 42 -5.66 3.48 4.25
CA ALA A 42 -5.84 2.68 5.47
C ALA A 42 -6.23 1.24 5.15
N ALA A 43 -7.14 1.02 4.21
CA ALA A 43 -7.54 -0.32 3.76
C ALA A 43 -6.35 -1.07 3.13
N GLN A 44 -5.62 -0.44 2.22
CA GLN A 44 -4.43 -1.03 1.58
C GLN A 44 -3.34 -1.39 2.60
N ARG A 45 -3.11 -0.54 3.60
CA ARG A 45 -2.16 -0.86 4.68
C ARG A 45 -2.61 -2.07 5.50
N ALA A 46 -3.89 -2.15 5.84
CA ALA A 46 -4.42 -3.27 6.60
C ALA A 46 -4.30 -4.59 5.83
N GLU A 47 -4.62 -4.58 4.53
CA GLU A 47 -4.46 -5.73 3.64
C GLU A 47 -2.99 -6.15 3.51
N PHE A 48 -2.09 -5.20 3.22
CA PHE A 48 -0.66 -5.47 3.14
C PHE A 48 -0.09 -6.07 4.43
N MET A 49 -0.50 -5.56 5.59
CA MET A 49 -0.07 -6.13 6.88
C MET A 49 -0.61 -7.54 7.10
N ALA A 50 -1.87 -7.80 6.73
CA ALA A 50 -2.45 -9.13 6.85
C ALA A 50 -1.72 -10.14 5.96
N GLU A 51 -1.41 -9.77 4.71
CA GLU A 51 -0.63 -10.58 3.79
C GLU A 51 0.79 -10.83 4.30
N ALA A 52 1.46 -9.80 4.84
CA ALA A 52 2.81 -9.93 5.39
C ALA A 52 2.87 -10.90 6.57
N LEU A 53 1.91 -10.79 7.52
CA LEU A 53 1.82 -11.69 8.66
C LEU A 53 1.50 -13.13 8.24
N ALA A 54 0.63 -13.30 7.23
CA ALA A 54 0.33 -14.61 6.67
C ALA A 54 1.58 -15.25 6.01
N ALA A 55 2.31 -14.47 5.20
CA ALA A 55 3.54 -14.90 4.55
C ALA A 55 4.65 -15.23 5.56
N GLU A 56 4.78 -14.45 6.63
CA GLU A 56 5.70 -14.74 7.74
C GLU A 56 5.33 -16.09 8.40
N SER A 57 4.06 -16.27 8.77
CA SER A 57 3.56 -17.52 9.36
C SER A 57 3.83 -18.74 8.46
N GLU A 58 3.57 -18.63 7.15
CA GLU A 58 3.83 -19.69 6.18
C GLU A 58 5.34 -19.99 6.03
N THR A 59 6.16 -18.96 5.93
CA THR A 59 7.63 -19.10 5.87
C THR A 59 8.16 -19.74 7.15
N LEU A 60 7.59 -19.38 8.30
CA LEU A 60 7.95 -19.94 9.60
C LEU A 60 7.53 -21.42 9.73
N ALA A 61 6.34 -21.77 9.27
CA ALA A 61 5.82 -23.13 9.35
C ALA A 61 6.48 -24.08 8.34
N SER A 62 6.76 -23.62 7.11
CA SER A 62 7.35 -24.45 6.06
C SER A 62 8.85 -24.67 6.22
N GLY A 63 9.57 -23.73 6.87
CA GLY A 63 11.03 -23.77 6.95
C GLY A 63 11.73 -23.53 5.60
N THR A 64 10.96 -23.13 4.58
CA THR A 64 11.44 -22.88 3.22
C THR A 64 11.28 -21.41 2.84
N GLY A 65 12.11 -20.93 1.93
CA GLY A 65 12.15 -19.55 1.47
C GLY A 65 12.86 -19.46 0.12
N PHE A 66 12.72 -18.33 -0.56
CA PHE A 66 13.43 -18.12 -1.82
C PHE A 66 14.77 -17.45 -1.56
N ASP A 67 15.80 -17.89 -2.30
CA ASP A 67 17.08 -17.21 -2.27
C ASP A 67 16.95 -15.80 -2.88
N ALA A 68 17.41 -14.78 -2.15
CA ALA A 68 17.22 -13.40 -2.54
C ALA A 68 17.97 -13.05 -3.84
N ALA A 69 19.13 -13.64 -4.11
CA ALA A 69 19.88 -13.40 -5.33
C ALA A 69 19.13 -13.99 -6.54
N GLU A 70 18.64 -15.22 -6.41
CA GLU A 70 17.85 -15.88 -7.46
C GLU A 70 16.55 -15.11 -7.76
N VAL A 71 15.87 -14.61 -6.74
CA VAL A 71 14.68 -13.76 -6.90
C VAL A 71 15.02 -12.47 -7.64
N HIS A 72 16.09 -11.78 -7.25
CA HIS A 72 16.50 -10.54 -7.89
C HIS A 72 16.91 -10.75 -9.35
N ASP A 73 17.64 -11.81 -9.66
CA ASP A 73 18.03 -12.17 -11.03
C ASP A 73 16.80 -12.48 -11.89
N TYR A 74 15.87 -13.28 -11.37
CA TYR A 74 14.60 -13.57 -12.04
C TYR A 74 13.78 -12.31 -12.32
N LEU A 75 13.65 -11.41 -11.34
CA LEU A 75 12.89 -10.16 -11.50
C LEU A 75 13.53 -9.21 -12.52
N ARG A 76 14.87 -9.10 -12.53
CA ARG A 76 15.59 -8.29 -13.52
C ARG A 76 15.42 -8.83 -14.94
N ALA A 77 15.60 -10.14 -15.14
CA ALA A 77 15.42 -10.76 -16.45
C ALA A 77 13.99 -10.56 -16.97
N ARG A 78 12.98 -10.78 -16.12
CA ARG A 78 11.58 -10.56 -16.48
C ARG A 78 11.28 -9.09 -16.82
N ALA A 79 11.88 -8.14 -16.10
CA ALA A 79 11.72 -6.70 -16.39
C ALA A 79 12.32 -6.29 -17.73
N SER A 80 13.38 -6.97 -18.17
CA SER A 80 14.00 -6.78 -19.50
C SER A 80 13.25 -7.47 -20.64
N GLY A 81 12.22 -8.27 -20.34
CA GLY A 81 11.48 -9.06 -21.33
C GLY A 81 12.11 -10.42 -21.64
N ASP A 82 13.15 -10.81 -20.92
CA ASP A 82 13.79 -12.12 -21.08
C ASP A 82 12.95 -13.21 -20.40
N THR A 83 13.05 -14.43 -20.93
CA THR A 83 12.47 -15.60 -20.28
C THR A 83 13.44 -16.12 -19.23
N ALA A 84 13.03 -16.11 -17.96
CA ALA A 84 13.80 -16.64 -16.83
C ALA A 84 13.02 -17.72 -16.08
N GLU A 85 13.72 -18.75 -15.59
CA GLU A 85 13.12 -19.77 -14.73
C GLU A 85 12.73 -19.15 -13.39
N ARG A 86 11.53 -19.46 -12.90
CA ARG A 86 11.07 -18.99 -11.60
C ARG A 86 11.89 -19.69 -10.50
N PRO A 87 12.45 -18.93 -9.52
CA PRO A 87 13.17 -19.50 -8.39
C PRO A 87 12.32 -20.51 -7.63
N LYS A 88 12.97 -21.55 -7.10
CA LYS A 88 12.34 -22.58 -6.27
C LYS A 88 12.59 -22.27 -4.80
N ALA A 89 11.61 -22.57 -3.95
CA ALA A 89 11.79 -22.46 -2.52
C ALA A 89 12.83 -23.49 -2.05
N LYS A 90 13.71 -23.05 -1.16
CA LYS A 90 14.79 -23.84 -0.57
C LYS A 90 14.65 -23.82 0.94
N THR A 91 15.04 -24.91 1.59
CA THR A 91 15.14 -24.97 3.04
C THR A 91 16.19 -23.96 3.51
N TRP A 92 15.83 -23.11 4.48
CA TRP A 92 16.74 -22.11 5.05
C TRP A 92 17.00 -22.31 6.54
N ARG A 93 16.27 -23.23 7.18
CA ARG A 93 16.51 -23.65 8.56
C ARG A 93 16.55 -25.18 8.62
N ASP A 94 17.30 -25.71 9.57
CA ASP A 94 17.35 -27.15 9.87
C ASP A 94 16.09 -27.65 10.59
#